data_AF-A0A959T5G9-F1
#
_entry.id   AF-A0A959T5G9-F1
#
_cell.length_a   1.000
_cell.length_b   1.000
_cell.length_c   1.000
_cell.angle_alpha   90.00
_cell.angle_beta   90.00
_cell.angle_gamma   90.00
#
_symmetry.space_group_name_H-M   'P 1'
#
loop_
_entity.id
_entity.type
_entity.pdbx_description
1 polymer ?
#
loop_
_entity_poly.entity_id
_entity_poly.type
_entity_poly.pdbx_seq_one_letter_code
_entity_poly.pdbx_strand_id
1 'polypeptide(L)'
;MSGKRIVLVGGGGHCRSVIGLFRDPSHELIGVLDPAIVGNVLGIPVLGGDEHLHELAGQGHAFLVTAGHVGDATLRIRLCNAILEAGGTLATVLAPSSTVVEGAVIGEGTTVGHGAVVNSNSRIGTNCIINSRALVEHDAEIGDHVHIATGAIVNGH
;
A
#
# COMPACT_ATOMS: atom_id res chain seq x y z
N MET A 1 -15.79 -2.76 8.87
CA MET A 1 -15.36 -3.56 7.70
C MET A 1 -14.98 -4.95 8.20
N SER A 2 -15.18 -6.01 7.41
CA SER A 2 -14.66 -7.33 7.77
C SER A 2 -13.14 -7.28 7.72
N GLY A 3 -12.49 -7.80 8.78
CA GLY A 3 -11.04 -7.81 8.88
C GLY A 3 -10.39 -8.56 7.72
N LYS A 4 -9.33 -8.00 7.14
CA LYS A 4 -8.55 -8.65 6.06
C LYS A 4 -7.26 -9.25 6.60
N ARG A 5 -6.93 -10.44 6.10
CA ARG A 5 -5.63 -11.10 6.28
C ARG A 5 -4.70 -10.63 5.16
N ILE A 6 -3.65 -9.90 5.51
CA ILE A 6 -2.83 -9.14 4.56
C ILE A 6 -1.39 -9.65 4.56
N VAL A 7 -0.86 -9.90 3.36
CA VAL A 7 0.55 -10.21 3.10
C VAL A 7 1.23 -8.96 2.51
N LEU A 8 2.38 -8.59 3.06
CA LEU A 8 3.17 -7.45 2.58
C LEU A 8 4.20 -7.94 1.56
N VAL A 9 4.37 -7.25 0.43
CA VAL A 9 5.30 -7.64 -0.64
C VAL A 9 6.40 -6.59 -0.78
N GLY A 10 7.62 -6.96 -0.36
CA GLY A 10 8.80 -6.11 -0.17
C GLY A 10 8.98 -5.67 1.28
N GLY A 11 10.09 -6.05 1.93
CA GLY A 11 10.38 -5.86 3.36
C GLY A 11 11.34 -4.71 3.69
N GLY A 12 11.55 -3.79 2.75
CA GLY A 12 12.49 -2.67 2.87
C GLY A 12 12.09 -1.56 3.86
N GLY A 13 12.70 -0.39 3.71
CA GLY A 13 12.42 0.78 4.57
C GLY A 13 10.96 1.24 4.51
N HIS A 14 10.36 1.26 3.33
CA HIS A 14 8.95 1.63 3.16
C HIS A 14 8.01 0.66 3.88
N CYS A 15 8.27 -0.65 3.81
CA CYS A 15 7.53 -1.66 4.55
C CYS A 15 7.50 -1.39 6.07
N ARG A 16 8.65 -1.06 6.65
CA ARG A 16 8.72 -0.70 8.08
C ARG A 16 7.84 0.50 8.43
N SER A 17 7.76 1.50 7.54
CA SER A 17 6.84 2.62 7.73
C SER A 17 5.37 2.21 7.57
N VAL A 18 5.07 1.37 6.57
CA VAL A 18 3.70 0.91 6.28
C VAL A 18 3.14 0.02 7.39
N ILE A 19 3.96 -0.83 8.01
CA ILE A 19 3.57 -1.63 9.19
C ILE A 19 3.00 -0.72 10.30
N GLY A 20 3.57 0.47 10.49
CA GLY A 20 3.09 1.44 11.48
C GLY A 20 1.72 2.06 11.18
N LEU A 21 1.21 1.92 9.95
CA LEU A 21 -0.11 2.43 9.55
C LEU A 21 -1.24 1.50 10.01
N PHE A 22 -0.95 0.21 10.19
CA PHE A 22 -1.94 -0.76 10.65
C PHE A 22 -2.24 -0.55 12.13
N ARG A 23 -3.44 -0.04 12.42
CA ARG A 23 -3.96 0.08 13.79
C ARG A 23 -5.35 -0.50 13.99
N ASP A 24 -6.05 -0.78 12.90
CA ASP A 24 -7.31 -1.50 12.97
C ASP A 24 -7.00 -2.97 13.33
N PRO A 25 -7.40 -3.44 14.51
CA PRO A 25 -7.12 -4.80 14.97
C PRO A 25 -7.86 -5.86 14.15
N SER A 26 -8.81 -5.47 13.29
CA SER A 26 -9.44 -6.38 12.35
C SER A 26 -8.50 -6.77 11.20
N HIS A 27 -7.46 -5.98 10.92
CA HIS A 27 -6.43 -6.38 9.97
C HIS A 27 -5.39 -7.28 10.63
N GLU A 28 -5.14 -8.43 10.02
CA GLU A 28 -4.10 -9.37 10.45
C GLU A 28 -2.97 -9.35 9.43
N LEU A 29 -1.75 -8.98 9.86
CA LEU A 29 -0.55 -9.08 9.02
C LEU A 29 -0.01 -10.51 9.09
N ILE A 30 -0.14 -11.25 7.99
CA ILE A 30 0.21 -12.67 7.91
C ILE A 30 1.72 -12.86 7.78
N GLY A 31 2.36 -12.00 7.00
CA GLY A 31 3.79 -12.08 6.76
C GLY A 31 4.27 -11.12 5.68
N VAL A 32 5.58 -11.15 5.45
CA VAL A 32 6.26 -10.39 4.42
C VAL A 32 6.85 -11.34 3.38
N LEU A 33 6.68 -11.03 2.09
CA LEU A 33 7.42 -11.65 1.00
C LEU A 33 8.58 -10.73 0.61
N ASP A 34 9.80 -11.20 0.83
CA ASP A 34 11.03 -10.55 0.39
C ASP A 34 12.17 -11.59 0.35
N PRO A 35 12.64 -12.01 -0.84
CA PRO A 35 13.65 -13.06 -0.95
C PRO A 35 15.03 -12.66 -0.40
N ALA A 36 15.26 -11.36 -0.15
CA ALA A 36 16.54 -10.86 0.35
C ALA A 36 16.58 -10.78 1.89
N ILE A 37 15.48 -11.06 2.59
CA ILE A 37 15.37 -10.93 4.04
C ILE A 37 15.10 -12.29 4.68
N VAL A 38 15.79 -12.58 5.78
CA VAL A 38 15.56 -13.76 6.61
C VAL A 38 15.07 -13.33 7.99
N GLY A 39 14.09 -14.04 8.55
CA GLY A 39 13.57 -13.79 9.90
C GLY A 39 12.26 -13.01 9.90
N ASN A 40 12.26 -11.80 10.44
CA ASN A 40 11.05 -10.96 10.56
C ASN A 40 11.34 -9.48 10.27
N VAL A 41 10.30 -8.74 9.88
CA VAL A 41 10.30 -7.28 9.75
C VAL A 41 9.40 -6.71 10.83
N LEU A 42 10.00 -6.07 11.86
CA LEU A 42 9.27 -5.52 13.01
C LEU A 42 8.33 -6.53 13.70
N GLY A 43 8.76 -7.78 13.83
CA GLY A 43 7.97 -8.85 14.43
C GLY A 43 7.05 -9.60 13.46
N ILE A 44 6.88 -9.11 12.21
CA ILE A 44 6.09 -9.80 11.18
C ILE A 44 6.99 -10.81 10.46
N PRO A 45 6.64 -12.12 10.43
CA PRO A 45 7.49 -13.15 9.85
C PRO A 45 7.69 -12.93 8.34
N VAL A 46 8.90 -13.20 7.85
CA VAL A 46 9.17 -13.30 6.41
C VAL A 46 8.85 -14.71 5.95
N LEU A 47 8.00 -14.85 4.94
CA LEU A 47 7.45 -16.13 4.48
C LEU A 47 8.23 -16.72 3.28
N GLY A 48 9.11 -15.96 2.66
CA GLY A 48 9.84 -16.32 1.44
C GLY A 48 9.82 -15.19 0.42
N GLY A 49 9.86 -15.53 -0.86
CA GLY A 49 9.75 -14.59 -1.97
C GLY A 49 8.43 -14.68 -2.76
N ASP A 50 8.46 -14.14 -3.98
CA ASP A 50 7.30 -14.04 -4.88
C ASP A 50 6.73 -15.43 -5.29
N GLU A 51 7.51 -16.51 -5.12
CA GLU A 51 7.08 -17.88 -5.38
C GLU A 51 5.84 -18.33 -4.58
N HIS A 52 5.56 -17.68 -3.44
CA HIS A 52 4.41 -17.99 -2.59
C HIS A 52 3.13 -17.23 -2.96
N LEU A 53 3.15 -16.33 -3.95
CA LEU A 53 2.00 -15.48 -4.30
C LEU A 53 0.74 -16.30 -4.65
N HIS A 54 0.87 -17.33 -5.50
CA HIS A 54 -0.27 -18.16 -5.92
C HIS A 54 -0.88 -18.94 -4.76
N GLU A 55 -0.05 -19.53 -3.90
CA GLU A 55 -0.50 -20.28 -2.73
C GLU A 55 -1.26 -19.37 -1.77
N LEU A 56 -0.69 -18.21 -1.44
CA LEU A 56 -1.28 -17.26 -0.50
C LEU A 56 -2.56 -16.61 -1.07
N ALA A 57 -2.61 -16.35 -2.38
CA ALA A 57 -3.82 -15.90 -3.05
C ALA A 57 -4.92 -16.97 -3.01
N GLY A 58 -4.57 -18.24 -3.23
CA GLY A 58 -5.50 -19.37 -3.11
C GLY A 58 -6.06 -19.57 -1.70
N GLN A 59 -5.36 -19.08 -0.67
CA GLN A 59 -5.83 -19.03 0.72
C GLN A 59 -6.74 -17.83 1.02
N GLY A 60 -6.98 -16.96 0.03
CA GLY A 60 -7.86 -15.79 0.16
C GLY A 60 -7.20 -14.58 0.83
N HIS A 61 -5.86 -14.53 0.89
CA HIS A 61 -5.15 -13.38 1.42
C HIS A 61 -5.23 -12.18 0.48
N ALA A 62 -5.33 -10.99 1.07
CA ALA A 62 -5.10 -9.73 0.36
C ALA A 62 -3.61 -9.37 0.43
N PHE A 63 -3.13 -8.57 -0.50
CA PHE A 63 -1.73 -8.19 -0.61
C PHE A 63 -1.56 -6.69 -0.61
N LEU A 64 -0.44 -6.22 -0.06
CA LEU A 64 -0.04 -4.83 -0.17
C LEU A 64 1.41 -4.74 -0.64
N VAL A 65 1.64 -4.02 -1.73
CA VAL A 65 2.99 -3.75 -2.21
C VAL A 65 3.64 -2.73 -1.26
N THR A 66 4.68 -3.16 -0.57
CA THR A 66 5.45 -2.36 0.39
C THR A 66 6.90 -2.15 -0.03
N ALA A 67 7.26 -2.58 -1.24
CA ALA A 67 8.40 -2.03 -1.96
C ALA A 67 8.22 -0.51 -2.11
N GLY A 68 9.22 0.26 -1.66
CA GLY A 68 9.21 1.72 -1.79
C GLY A 68 9.49 2.17 -3.23
N HIS A 69 9.80 3.45 -3.38
CA HIS A 69 10.22 4.04 -4.64
C HIS A 69 11.72 4.40 -4.56
N VAL A 70 12.57 3.65 -5.28
CA VAL A 70 14.02 3.92 -5.36
C VAL A 70 14.37 4.01 -6.84
N GLY A 71 14.58 5.24 -7.32
CA GLY A 71 14.79 5.51 -8.74
C GLY A 71 13.48 5.60 -9.52
N ASP A 72 12.80 4.46 -9.70
CA ASP A 72 11.54 4.38 -10.45
C ASP A 72 10.48 3.48 -9.78
N ALA A 73 9.31 3.36 -10.43
CA ALA A 73 8.20 2.53 -9.99
C ALA A 73 8.26 1.07 -10.48
N THR A 74 9.29 0.67 -11.23
CA THR A 74 9.33 -0.60 -11.97
C THR A 74 9.14 -1.80 -11.06
N LEU A 75 9.84 -1.84 -9.91
CA LEU A 75 9.69 -2.92 -8.93
C LEU A 75 8.25 -3.02 -8.41
N ARG A 76 7.64 -1.89 -8.05
CA ARG A 76 6.28 -1.85 -7.49
C ARG A 76 5.21 -2.25 -8.50
N ILE A 77 5.37 -1.83 -9.76
CA ILE A 77 4.46 -2.21 -10.85
C ILE A 77 4.53 -3.71 -11.08
N ARG A 78 5.75 -4.25 -11.20
CA ARG A 78 5.96 -5.69 -11.40
C ARG A 78 5.39 -6.54 -10.25
N LEU A 79 5.59 -6.13 -8.99
CA LEU A 79 5.02 -6.86 -7.84
C LEU A 79 3.49 -6.77 -7.82
N CYS A 80 2.93 -5.60 -8.13
CA CYS A 80 1.48 -5.42 -8.23
C CYS A 80 0.88 -6.34 -9.29
N ASN A 81 1.49 -6.41 -10.48
CA ASN A 81 1.02 -7.28 -11.55
C ASN A 81 1.16 -8.76 -11.16
N ALA A 82 2.28 -9.15 -10.55
CA ALA A 82 2.48 -10.53 -10.09
C ALA A 82 1.42 -10.98 -9.07
N ILE A 83 0.99 -10.09 -8.18
CA ILE A 83 -0.12 -10.35 -7.24
C ILE A 83 -1.42 -10.62 -8.00
N LEU A 84 -1.77 -9.74 -8.94
CA LEU A 84 -3.02 -9.83 -9.70
C LEU A 84 -3.04 -11.07 -10.61
N GLU A 85 -1.92 -11.37 -11.26
CA GLU A 85 -1.72 -12.57 -12.09
C GLU A 85 -1.85 -13.85 -11.26
N ALA A 86 -1.41 -13.83 -10.00
CA ALA A 86 -1.60 -14.93 -9.05
C ALA A 86 -3.04 -15.08 -8.53
N GLY A 87 -3.97 -14.21 -8.96
CA GLY A 87 -5.36 -14.18 -8.49
C GLY A 87 -5.54 -13.50 -7.12
N GLY A 88 -4.53 -12.77 -6.65
CA GLY A 88 -4.57 -12.02 -5.39
C GLY A 88 -5.41 -10.74 -5.51
N THR A 89 -5.85 -10.23 -4.35
CA THR A 89 -6.51 -8.91 -4.26
C THR A 89 -5.62 -7.91 -3.55
N LEU A 90 -5.78 -6.62 -3.86
CA LEU A 90 -4.96 -5.57 -3.26
C LEU A 90 -5.65 -4.93 -2.06
N ALA A 91 -4.92 -4.78 -0.96
CA ALA A 91 -5.38 -4.07 0.23
C ALA A 91 -5.05 -2.58 0.11
N THR A 92 -6.01 -1.71 0.42
CA THR A 92 -5.80 -0.27 0.58
C THR A 92 -5.67 0.04 2.06
N VAL A 93 -4.66 0.84 2.43
CA VAL A 93 -4.36 1.13 3.84
C VAL A 93 -4.31 2.63 4.06
N LEU A 94 -5.13 3.10 4.99
CA LEU A 94 -5.19 4.49 5.40
C LEU A 94 -4.64 4.62 6.81
N ALA A 95 -3.67 5.51 7.01
CA ALA A 95 -3.16 5.83 8.33
C ALA A 95 -4.30 6.39 9.22
N PRO A 96 -4.34 6.08 10.52
CA PRO A 96 -5.39 6.61 11.41
C PRO A 96 -5.45 8.13 11.49
N SER A 97 -4.33 8.80 11.20
CA SER A 97 -4.22 10.26 11.18
C SER A 97 -4.29 10.85 9.78
N SER A 98 -4.59 10.05 8.75
CA SER A 98 -4.88 10.57 7.41
C SER A 98 -6.31 11.13 7.37
N THR A 99 -6.53 12.10 6.50
CA THR A 99 -7.86 12.66 6.23
C THR A 99 -8.20 12.38 4.78
N VAL A 100 -9.20 11.53 4.55
CA VAL A 100 -9.79 11.31 3.22
C VAL A 100 -11.20 11.88 3.28
N VAL A 101 -11.42 12.98 2.56
CA VAL A 101 -12.69 13.72 2.60
C VAL A 101 -13.77 12.95 1.84
N GLU A 102 -15.03 13.10 2.25
CA GLU A 102 -16.17 12.50 1.57
C GLU A 102 -16.17 12.85 0.07
N GLY A 103 -16.44 11.85 -0.77
CA GLY A 103 -16.40 11.98 -2.23
C GLY A 103 -15.02 11.74 -2.86
N ALA A 104 -13.94 11.71 -2.09
CA ALA A 104 -12.64 11.27 -2.60
C ALA A 104 -12.64 9.74 -2.83
N VAL A 105 -11.94 9.29 -3.87
CA VAL A 105 -11.82 7.88 -4.22
C VAL A 105 -10.36 7.44 -4.14
N ILE A 106 -10.10 6.36 -3.40
CA ILE A 106 -8.77 5.75 -3.26
C ILE A 106 -8.77 4.37 -3.94
N GLY A 107 -7.92 4.21 -4.96
CA GLY A 107 -7.75 2.94 -5.67
C GLY A 107 -7.16 1.83 -4.81
N GLU A 108 -7.30 0.60 -5.29
CA GLU A 108 -6.83 -0.59 -4.58
C GLU A 108 -5.30 -0.61 -4.45
N GLY A 109 -4.77 -1.20 -3.37
CA GLY A 109 -3.31 -1.29 -3.18
C GLY A 109 -2.64 0.03 -2.79
N THR A 110 -3.39 1.11 -2.66
CA THR A 110 -2.86 2.43 -2.30
C THR A 110 -2.64 2.57 -0.80
N THR A 111 -1.51 3.19 -0.46
CA THR A 111 -1.20 3.58 0.93
C THR A 111 -1.38 5.07 1.11
N VAL A 112 -2.05 5.47 2.19
CA VAL A 112 -2.19 6.87 2.61
C VAL A 112 -1.53 7.03 3.97
N GLY A 113 -0.43 7.77 4.01
CA GLY A 113 0.45 7.93 5.16
C GLY A 113 -0.08 8.87 6.24
N HIS A 114 0.65 8.95 7.35
CA HIS A 114 0.26 9.77 8.49
C HIS A 114 0.14 11.26 8.14
N GLY A 115 -1.00 11.85 8.45
CA GLY A 115 -1.26 13.28 8.25
C GLY A 115 -1.42 13.67 6.78
N ALA A 116 -1.49 12.71 5.86
CA ALA A 116 -1.84 13.00 4.48
C ALA A 116 -3.31 13.41 4.39
N VAL A 117 -3.60 14.33 3.46
CA VAL A 117 -4.95 14.86 3.21
C VAL A 117 -5.29 14.62 1.74
N VAL A 118 -6.44 14.01 1.50
CA VAL A 118 -7.02 13.78 0.17
C VAL A 118 -8.39 14.44 0.16
N ASN A 119 -8.52 15.57 -0.53
CA ASN A 119 -9.70 16.44 -0.51
C ASN A 119 -10.82 15.97 -1.45
N SER A 120 -11.99 16.58 -1.32
CA SER A 120 -13.24 16.19 -2.00
C SER A 120 -13.07 16.00 -3.50
N ASN A 121 -13.78 15.02 -4.06
CA ASN A 121 -13.82 14.69 -5.49
C ASN A 121 -12.48 14.31 -6.13
N SER A 122 -11.37 14.29 -5.39
CA SER A 122 -10.11 13.80 -5.91
C SER A 122 -10.14 12.29 -6.15
N ARG A 123 -9.39 11.83 -7.15
CA ARG A 123 -9.31 10.43 -7.56
C ARG A 123 -7.87 9.97 -7.50
N ILE A 124 -7.60 8.99 -6.66
CA ILE A 124 -6.29 8.33 -6.56
C ILE A 124 -6.38 6.97 -7.22
N GLY A 125 -5.45 6.69 -8.13
CA GLY A 125 -5.32 5.41 -8.81
C GLY A 125 -4.89 4.25 -7.91
N THR A 126 -4.63 3.12 -8.55
CA THR A 126 -4.25 1.85 -7.96
C THR A 126 -2.77 1.83 -7.62
N ASN A 127 -2.42 1.16 -6.52
CA ASN A 127 -1.06 0.97 -6.07
C ASN A 127 -0.32 2.32 -6.05
N CYS A 128 -0.87 3.32 -5.37
CA CYS A 128 -0.23 4.61 -5.16
C CYS A 128 0.39 4.68 -3.77
N ILE A 129 1.35 5.60 -3.61
CA ILE A 129 1.88 5.98 -2.30
C ILE A 129 1.55 7.45 -2.10
N ILE A 130 0.59 7.75 -1.23
CA ILE A 130 0.35 9.10 -0.73
C ILE A 130 1.11 9.20 0.59
N ASN A 131 2.35 9.71 0.54
CA ASN A 131 3.25 9.63 1.68
C ASN A 131 2.84 10.60 2.80
N SER A 132 3.53 10.51 3.93
CA SER A 132 3.22 11.26 5.14
C SER A 132 3.15 12.76 4.87
N ARG A 133 2.08 13.40 5.37
CA ARG A 133 1.81 14.83 5.21
C ARG A 133 1.68 15.33 3.76
N ALA A 134 1.51 14.45 2.79
CA ALA A 134 1.16 14.87 1.44
C ALA A 134 -0.26 15.47 1.41
N LEU A 135 -0.46 16.49 0.58
CA LEU A 135 -1.76 17.11 0.33
C LEU A 135 -2.15 16.89 -1.13
N VAL A 136 -3.31 16.28 -1.35
CA VAL A 136 -3.98 16.22 -2.65
C VAL A 136 -5.25 17.04 -2.53
N GLU A 137 -5.28 18.18 -3.21
CA GLU A 137 -6.42 19.11 -3.20
C GLU A 137 -7.64 18.58 -3.96
N HIS A 138 -8.75 19.28 -3.81
CA HIS A 138 -10.03 18.90 -4.39
C HIS A 138 -9.94 18.72 -5.92
N ASP A 139 -10.74 17.83 -6.49
CA ASP A 139 -10.84 17.58 -7.95
C ASP A 139 -9.53 17.14 -8.64
N ALA A 140 -8.46 16.84 -7.89
CA ALA A 140 -7.21 16.34 -8.47
C ALA A 140 -7.32 14.88 -8.94
N GLU A 141 -6.66 14.57 -10.06
CA GLU A 141 -6.58 13.21 -10.63
C GLU A 141 -5.15 12.67 -10.55
N ILE A 142 -4.95 11.62 -9.74
CA ILE A 142 -3.68 10.92 -9.60
C ILE A 142 -3.80 9.55 -10.26
N GLY A 143 -2.99 9.31 -11.29
CA GLY A 143 -2.97 8.02 -12.01
C GLY A 143 -2.40 6.86 -11.19
N ASP A 144 -2.42 5.66 -11.78
CA ASP A 144 -1.90 4.44 -11.14
C ASP A 144 -0.39 4.51 -10.89
N HIS A 145 0.08 3.80 -9.87
CA HIS A 145 1.51 3.64 -9.53
C HIS A 145 2.25 4.91 -9.08
N VAL A 146 1.54 6.03 -8.95
CA VAL A 146 2.12 7.32 -8.56
C VAL A 146 2.60 7.30 -7.11
N HIS A 147 3.72 7.97 -6.86
CA HIS A 147 4.22 8.26 -5.52
C HIS A 147 4.21 9.76 -5.28
N ILE A 148 3.30 10.22 -4.43
CA ILE A 148 3.31 11.58 -3.89
C ILE A 148 4.21 11.58 -2.66
N ALA A 149 5.36 12.26 -2.77
CA ALA A 149 6.39 12.27 -1.75
C ALA A 149 5.97 12.98 -0.46
N THR A 150 6.73 12.77 0.61
CA THR A 150 6.48 13.34 1.93
C THR A 150 6.34 14.86 1.86
N GLY A 151 5.22 15.39 2.35
CA GLY A 151 4.96 16.83 2.37
C GLY A 151 4.70 17.48 1.01
N ALA A 152 4.61 16.72 -0.08
CA ALA A 152 4.29 17.27 -1.40
C ALA A 152 2.83 17.76 -1.44
N ILE A 153 2.59 18.80 -2.25
CA ILE A 153 1.26 19.38 -2.47
C ILE A 153 0.92 19.23 -3.95
N VAL A 154 -0.23 18.62 -4.22
CA VAL A 154 -0.85 18.56 -5.55
C VAL A 154 -2.10 19.42 -5.51
N ASN A 155 -2.10 20.50 -6.30
CA ASN A 155 -3.26 21.39 -6.40
C ASN A 155 -4.39 20.74 -7.20
N GLY A 156 -5.61 21.17 -6.89
CA GLY A 156 -6.82 20.82 -7.61
C GLY A 156 -6.91 21.47 -8.98
N HIS A 157 -7.86 20.98 -9.76
CA HIS A 157 -8.25 21.56 -11.05
C HIS A 157 -9.37 22.58 -10.89
#